data_AF-A0A117LKT2-F1
#
_entry.id   AF-A0A117LKT2-F1
#
_cell.length_a   1.000
_cell.length_b   1.000
_cell.length_c   1.000
_cell.angle_alpha   90.00
_cell.angle_beta   90.00
_cell.angle_gamma   90.00
#
_symmetry.space_group_name_H-M   'P 1'
#
loop_
_entity.id
_entity.type
_entity.pdbx_description
1 polymer ?
#
loop_
_entity_poly.entity_id
_entity_poly.type
_entity_poly.pdbx_seq_one_letter_code
_entity_poly.pdbx_strand_id
1 'polypeptide(L)' 'MGRIIAVADTFDAITTDRPYRKGAGFDEALKEISRCSGAQLDPEIANVFVEIMEKK' A
#
# COMPACT_ATOMS: atom_id res chain seq x y z
N MET A 1 -4.23 -7.71 -14.44
CA MET A 1 -3.05 -6.83 -14.27
C MET A 1 -3.35 -5.60 -13.41
N GLY A 2 -4.48 -4.90 -13.58
CA GLY A 2 -4.80 -3.68 -12.82
C GLY A 2 -4.84 -3.81 -11.28
N ARG A 3 -5.24 -4.97 -10.73
CA ARG A 3 -5.31 -5.18 -9.27
C ARG A 3 -3.95 -5.12 -8.57
N ILE A 4 -2.88 -5.63 -9.20
CA ILE A 4 -1.51 -5.58 -8.65
C ILE A 4 -0.97 -4.15 -8.71
N ILE A 5 -1.15 -3.50 -9.88
CA ILE A 5 -0.70 -2.12 -10.09
C ILE A 5 -1.39 -1.17 -9.10
N ALA A 6 -2.68 -1.37 -8.82
CA ALA A 6 -3.42 -0.54 -7.87
C ALA A 6 -2.82 -0.59 -6.44
N VAL A 7 -2.40 -1.77 -5.97
CA VAL A 7 -1.74 -1.90 -4.65
C VAL A 7 -0.39 -1.20 -4.67
N ALA A 8 0.42 -1.40 -5.71
CA ALA A 8 1.73 -0.77 -5.84
C ALA A 8 1.64 0.77 -5.94
N ASP A 9 0.70 1.28 -6.76
CA ASP A 9 0.47 2.71 -6.94
C ASP A 9 -0.04 3.37 -5.65
N THR A 10 -0.93 2.69 -4.92
CA THR A 10 -1.42 3.16 -3.62
C THR A 10 -0.27 3.23 -2.62
N PHE A 11 0.57 2.20 -2.54
CA PHE A 11 1.72 2.18 -1.64
C PHE A 11 2.71 3.31 -1.98
N ASP A 12 3.08 3.45 -3.26
CA ASP A 12 3.98 4.51 -3.71
C ASP A 12 3.41 5.91 -3.42
N ALA A 13 2.12 6.13 -3.69
CA ALA A 13 1.45 7.38 -3.39
C ALA A 13 1.44 7.72 -1.89
N ILE A 14 1.48 6.71 -1.01
CA ILE A 14 1.56 6.89 0.43
C ILE A 14 2.98 7.25 0.86
N THR A 15 3.99 6.52 0.39
CA THR A 15 5.38 6.65 0.85
C THR A 15 6.17 7.76 0.18
N THR A 16 5.71 8.26 -0.97
CA THR A 16 6.43 9.27 -1.75
C THR A 16 6.09 10.69 -1.29
N ASP A 17 7.14 11.49 -1.07
CA ASP A 17 7.01 12.92 -0.80
C ASP A 17 6.37 13.64 -2.00
N ARG A 18 5.39 14.48 -1.72
CA ARG A 18 4.74 15.37 -2.69
C ARG A 18 4.95 16.83 -2.26
N PRO A 19 4.86 17.81 -3.18
CA PRO A 19 5.11 19.22 -2.85
C PRO A 19 4.34 19.77 -1.64
N TYR A 20 3.21 19.15 -1.28
CA TYR A 20 2.32 19.56 -0.19
C TYR A 20 2.21 18.56 0.97
N ARG A 21 2.88 17.40 0.90
CA ARG A 21 2.78 16.37 1.94
C ARG A 21 4.05 15.53 1.96
N LYS A 22 4.57 15.26 3.16
CA LYS A 22 5.56 14.20 3.29
C LYS A 22 4.93 12.82 3.08
N GLY A 23 5.71 11.91 2.52
CA GLY A 23 5.38 10.49 2.49
C GLY A 23 5.22 9.96 3.91
N ALA A 24 4.30 9.02 4.08
CA ALA A 24 4.13 8.32 5.35
C ALA A 24 5.27 7.32 5.56
N GLY A 25 5.48 6.93 6.82
CA GLY A 25 6.42 5.87 7.16
C GLY A 25 5.97 4.51 6.61
N PHE A 26 6.91 3.58 6.48
CA PHE A 26 6.66 2.24 5.95
C PHE A 26 5.53 1.50 6.71
N ASP A 27 5.59 1.50 8.05
CA ASP A 27 4.55 0.87 8.89
C ASP A 27 3.17 1.52 8.71
N GLU A 28 3.14 2.84 8.52
CA GLU A 28 1.90 3.56 8.29
C GLU A 28 1.32 3.24 6.91
N ALA A 29 2.18 3.12 5.90
CA ALA A 29 1.78 2.68 4.56
C ALA A 29 1.20 1.26 4.57
N LEU A 30 1.82 0.31 5.28
CA LEU A 30 1.30 -1.06 5.39
C LEU A 30 -0.04 -1.13 6.13
N LYS A 31 -0.21 -0.33 7.19
CA LYS A 31 -1.51 -0.19 7.89
C LYS A 31 -2.58 0.35 6.95
N GLU A 32 -2.25 1.33 6.13
CA GLU A 32 -3.20 1.93 5.18
C GLU A 32 -3.56 0.96 4.04
N ILE A 33 -2.60 0.20 3.50
CA ILE A 33 -2.87 -0.87 2.53
C ILE A 33 -3.80 -1.93 3.14
N SER A 34 -3.53 -2.35 4.39
CA SER A 34 -4.39 -3.28 5.11
C SER A 34 -5.80 -2.72 5.33
N ARG A 35 -5.91 -1.42 5.65
CA ARG A 35 -7.19 -0.72 5.83
C ARG A 35 -8.01 -0.67 4.54
N CYS A 36 -7.36 -0.52 3.39
CA CYS A 36 -8.00 -0.45 2.08
C CYS A 36 -8.31 -1.83 1.46
N SER A 37 -7.81 -2.91 2.06
CA SER A 37 -8.03 -4.30 1.68
C SER A 37 -9.53 -4.65 1.67
N GLY A 38 -10.04 -5.16 0.55
CA GLY A 38 -11.45 -5.54 0.40
C GLY A 38 -12.42 -4.39 0.11
N ALA A 39 -11.96 -3.14 0.18
CA ALA A 39 -12.76 -1.96 -0.16
C ALA A 39 -12.33 -1.34 -1.50
N GLN A 40 -11.10 -0.85 -1.56
CA GLN A 40 -10.52 -0.22 -2.76
C GLN A 40 -9.45 -1.10 -3.40
N LEU A 41 -8.80 -1.91 -2.58
CA LEU A 41 -7.76 -2.83 -2.99
C LEU A 41 -8.29 -4.25 -2.95
N ASP A 42 -7.75 -5.05 -3.83
CA ASP A 42 -8.04 -6.46 -3.81
C ASP A 42 -7.50 -7.11 -2.53
N PRO A 43 -8.33 -7.82 -1.75
CA PRO A 43 -7.92 -8.30 -0.44
C PRO A 43 -6.85 -9.39 -0.51
N GLU A 44 -6.88 -10.25 -1.53
CA GLU A 44 -5.87 -11.31 -1.70
C GLU A 44 -4.50 -10.68 -1.98
N ILE A 45 -4.45 -9.71 -2.89
CA ILE A 45 -3.20 -9.06 -3.29
C ILE A 45 -2.68 -8.13 -2.19
N ALA A 46 -3.55 -7.36 -1.54
CA ALA A 46 -3.18 -6.48 -0.43
C ALA A 46 -2.56 -7.28 0.73
N ASN A 47 -3.16 -8.42 1.10
CA ASN A 47 -2.65 -9.27 2.17
C ASN A 47 -1.28 -9.88 1.81
N VAL A 48 -1.14 -10.42 0.59
CA VAL A 48 0.15 -10.97 0.12
C VAL A 48 1.23 -9.88 0.07
N PHE A 49 0.88 -8.67 -0.37
CA PHE A 49 1.80 -7.54 -0.41
C PHE A 49 2.31 -7.19 0.98
N VAL A 50 1.42 -7.05 1.97
CA VAL A 50 1.80 -6.76 3.36
C VAL A 50 2.69 -7.86 3.93
N GLU A 51 2.32 -9.13 3.74
CA GLU A 51 3.11 -10.27 4.24
C GLU A 51 4.54 -10.31 3.67
N ILE A 52 4.71 -10.00 2.38
CA ILE A 52 6.03 -9.96 1.73
C ILE A 52 6.86 -8.79 2.27
N MET A 53 6.22 -7.64 2.50
CA MET A 53 6.90 -6.41 2.93
C MET A 53 7.32 -6.43 4.39
N GLU A 54 6.60 -7.14 5.26
CA GLU A 54 6.96 -7.31 6.69
C GLU A 54 8.10 -8.34 6.89
N LYS A 55 8.30 -9.26 5.94
CA LYS A 55 9.36 -10.29 6.01
C LYS A 55 10.74 -9.80 5.58
N LYS A 56 10.86 -8.53 5.16
CA LYS A 56 12.04 -7.97 4.51
C LYS A 56 12.78 -7.01 5.43
#